data_AF-A0A2T6VD85-F1
#
_entry.id   AF-A0A2T6VD85-F1
#
_cell.length_a   1.000
_cell.length_b   1.000
_cell.length_c   1.000
_cell.angle_alpha   90.00
_cell.angle_beta   90.00
_cell.angle_gamma   90.00
#
_symmetry.space_group_name_H-M   'P 1'
#
loop_
_entity.id
_entity.type
_entity.pdbx_description
1 polymer ?
#
loop_
_entity_poly.entity_id
_entity_poly.type
_entity_poly.pdbx_seq_one_letter_code
_entity_poly.pdbx_strand_id
1 'polypeptide(L)' 'MKERIVNLETLDFETSQEVSLRPSLWEDFIGQEKIKSNLQISICAAKKRQESL' A
#
# COMPACT_ATOMS: atom_id res chain seq x y z
N MET A 1 -4.06 -35.16 1.10
CA MET A 1 -4.66 -33.81 1.03
C MET A 1 -4.38 -33.15 2.37
N LYS A 2 -3.51 -32.14 2.45
CA LYS A 2 -3.24 -31.45 3.73
C LYS A 2 -4.35 -30.44 3.94
N GLU A 3 -5.19 -30.64 4.95
CA GLU A 3 -6.15 -29.63 5.39
C GLU A 3 -5.39 -28.36 5.73
N ARG A 4 -5.72 -27.28 5.03
CA ARG A 4 -5.20 -25.96 5.32
C ARG A 4 -5.98 -25.48 6.53
N ILE A 5 -5.37 -25.60 7.71
CA ILE A 5 -5.92 -25.03 8.95
C ILE A 5 -5.90 -23.52 8.76
N VAL A 6 -7.04 -22.93 8.39
CA VAL A 6 -7.23 -21.48 8.42
C VAL A 6 -7.65 -21.15 9.84
N ASN A 7 -6.70 -20.61 10.61
CA ASN A 7 -6.97 -20.08 11.94
C ASN A 7 -7.90 -18.87 11.76
N LEU A 8 -9.15 -18.97 12.21
CA LEU A 8 -10.17 -17.92 12.05
C LEU A 8 -9.91 -16.70 12.96
N GLU A 9 -9.03 -16.84 13.93
CA GLU A 9 -8.48 -15.76 14.74
C GLU A 9 -7.27 -15.20 14.00
N THR A 10 -7.50 -14.30 13.04
CA THR A 10 -6.44 -13.39 12.59
C THR A 10 -6.11 -12.51 13.80
N LEU A 11 -5.13 -12.97 14.58
CA LEU A 11 -4.69 -12.36 15.82
C LEU A 11 -4.36 -10.88 15.55
N ASP A 12 -5.02 -9.96 16.25
CA ASP A 12 -4.83 -8.50 16.11
C ASP A 12 -3.34 -8.07 16.14
N PHE A 13 -2.50 -8.89 16.77
CA PHE A 13 -1.05 -8.75 16.81
C PHE A 13 -0.37 -8.92 15.43
N GLU A 14 -0.74 -9.92 14.63
CA GLU A 14 -0.17 -10.12 13.29
C GLU A 14 -0.53 -8.95 12.37
N THR A 15 -1.77 -8.44 12.48
CA THR A 15 -2.23 -7.25 11.74
C THR A 15 -1.38 -6.02 12.06
N SER A 16 -1.07 -5.82 13.34
CA SER A 16 -0.27 -4.67 13.79
C SER A 16 1.16 -4.70 13.24
N GLN A 17 1.78 -5.90 13.20
CA GLN A 17 3.11 -6.08 12.62
C GLN A 17 3.10 -5.84 11.10
N GLU A 18 2.10 -6.36 10.38
CA GLU A 18 1.97 -6.11 8.93
C GLU A 18 1.80 -4.63 8.60
N VAL A 19 1.02 -3.88 9.41
CA VAL A 19 0.86 -2.43 9.21
C VAL A 19 2.20 -1.71 9.35
N SER A 20 3.02 -2.09 10.33
CA SER A 20 4.34 -1.47 10.54
C SER A 20 5.33 -1.72 9.40
N LEU A 21 5.16 -2.81 8.65
CA LEU A 21 5.99 -3.15 7.49
C LEU A 21 5.56 -2.41 6.22
N ARG A 22 4.40 -1.75 6.22
CA ARG A 22 3.94 -1.00 5.05
C ARG A 22 4.72 0.31 4.93
N PRO A 23 5.25 0.62 3.74
CA PRO A 23 5.86 1.90 3.46
C PRO A 23 4.92 3.05 3.82
N SER A 24 5.39 3.96 4.68
CA SER A 24 4.65 5.17 5.05
C SER A 24 5.02 6.34 4.12
N LEU A 25 6.22 6.30 3.54
CA LEU A 25 6.70 7.25 2.58
C LEU A 25 6.67 6.66 1.16
N TRP A 26 6.54 7.55 0.19
CA TRP A 26 6.53 7.20 -1.22
C TRP A 26 7.86 6.57 -1.70
N GLU A 27 8.97 7.07 -1.16
CA GLU A 27 10.32 6.60 -1.49
C GLU A 27 10.60 5.19 -0.97
N ASP A 28 9.97 4.81 0.14
CA ASP A 28 10.07 3.48 0.73
C ASP A 28 9.20 2.44 0.01
N PHE A 29 8.29 2.86 -0.87
CA PHE A 29 7.43 1.94 -1.62
C PHE A 29 8.19 1.29 -2.77
N ILE A 30 8.55 0.01 -2.64
CA ILE A 30 9.39 -0.71 -3.59
C ILE A 30 8.54 -1.40 -4.67
N GLY A 31 8.86 -1.16 -5.93
CA GLY A 31 8.22 -1.82 -7.09
C GLY A 31 7.04 -1.04 -7.68
N GLN A 32 6.37 -1.65 -8.66
CA GLN A 32 5.28 -1.03 -9.44
C GLN A 32 5.66 0.32 -10.09
N GLU A 33 6.89 0.44 -10.60
CA GLU A 33 7.46 1.70 -11.12
C GLU A 33 6.56 2.46 -12.09
N LYS A 34 5.90 1.75 -13.02
CA LYS A 34 4.98 2.36 -13.98
C LYS A 34 3.78 3.02 -13.30
N ILE A 35 3.20 2.37 -12.29
CA ILE A 35 2.04 2.87 -11.55
C ILE A 35 2.47 4.05 -10.68
N LYS A 36 3.60 3.93 -9.96
CA LYS A 36 4.18 5.01 -9.16
C LYS A 36 4.35 6.27 -10.02
N SER A 37 5.04 6.16 -11.16
CA SER A 37 5.29 7.29 -12.06
C SER A 37 4.00 7.96 -12.54
N ASN A 38 3.02 7.18 -13.01
CA ASN A 38 1.73 7.70 -13.45
C ASN A 38 0.98 8.43 -12.33
N LEU A 39 0.92 7.82 -11.15
CA LEU A 39 0.25 8.41 -9.99
C LEU A 39 0.92 9.72 -9.56
N GLN A 40 2.25 9.79 -9.60
CA GLN A 40 2.99 11.03 -9.31
C GLN A 40 2.64 12.15 -10.30
N ILE A 41 2.53 11.83 -11.60
CA ILE A 41 2.10 12.79 -12.63
C ILE A 41 0.68 13.28 -12.33
N SER A 42 -0.25 12.37 -12.06
CA SER A 42 -1.64 12.70 -11.76
C SER A 42 -1.78 13.59 -10.53
N ILE A 43 -1.09 13.25 -9.43
CA ILE A 43 -1.04 14.08 -8.21
C ILE A 43 -0.53 15.48 -8.53
N CYS A 44 0.59 15.59 -9.25
CA CYS A 44 1.16 16.88 -9.63
C CYS A 44 0.20 17.71 -10.49
N ALA A 45 -0.52 17.05 -11.40
CA ALA A 45 -1.47 17.71 -12.29
C ALA A 45 -2.72 18.21 -11.53
N ALA A 46 -3.29 17.39 -10.64
CA ALA A 46 -4.42 17.77 -9.80
C ALA A 46 -4.05 18.94 -8.86
N LYS A 47 -2.87 18.89 -8.23
CA LYS A 47 -2.33 19.99 -7.42
C LYS A 47 -2.21 21.30 -8.21
N LYS A 48 -1.73 21.25 -9.46
CA LYS A 48 -1.62 22.43 -10.33
C LYS A 48 -2.97 23.03 -10.70
N ARG A 49 -3.99 22.19 -10.87
CA ARG A 49 -5.37 22.62 -11.18
C ARG A 49 -6.19 22.99 -9.94
N GLN A 50 -5.66 22.76 -8.73
CA GLN A 50 -6.37 22.91 -7.45
C GLN A 50 -7.67 22.10 -7.41
N GLU A 51 -7.63 20.88 -7.95
CA GLU A 51 -8.73 19.92 -7.90
C GLU A 51 -8.32 18.68 -7.10
N SER A 52 -9.32 17.90 -6.69
CA SER A 52 -9.08 16.56 -6.14
C SER A 52 -8.47 15.65 -7.19
N LEU A 53 -7.56 14.79 -6.76
CA LEU A 53 -7.07 13.68 -7.59
C LEU A 53 -8.16 12.65 -7.85
#